data_AF-A0A3B9YVB2-F1
#
_entry.id   AF-A0A3B9YVB2-F1
#
_cell.length_a   1.000
_cell.length_b   1.000
_cell.length_c   1.000
_cell.angle_alpha   90.00
_cell.angle_beta   90.00
_cell.angle_gamma   90.00
#
_symmetry.space_group_name_H-M   'P 1'
#
loop_
_entity.id
_entity.type
_entity.pdbx_description
1 polymer ?
#
loop_
_entity_poly.entity_id
_entity_poly.type
_entity_poly.pdbx_seq_one_letter_code
_entity_poly.pdbx_strand_id
1 'polypeptide(L)' 'MSEMAVEVALICLGIYAGIGLAFAVPFLMWGAVRMDHGVEGSGVAARVILIPGVIALWPYLFLRLLSGA' A
#
# COMPACT_ATOMS: atom_id res chain seq x y z
N MET A 1 -25.01 4.94 20.42
CA MET A 1 -25.10 4.48 19.00
C MET A 1 -23.96 5.02 18.14
N SER A 2 -23.56 6.29 18.27
CA SER A 2 -22.41 6.86 17.54
C SER A 2 -21.07 6.22 17.92
N GLU A 3 -20.84 5.94 19.20
CA GLU A 3 -19.57 5.39 19.71
C GLU A 3 -19.23 4.02 19.09
N MET A 4 -20.21 3.09 19.04
CA MET A 4 -20.05 1.79 18.39
C MET A 4 -19.70 1.90 16.91
N ALA A 5 -20.32 2.84 16.19
CA ALA A 5 -20.06 3.02 14.76
C ALA A 5 -18.63 3.55 14.51
N VAL A 6 -18.16 4.47 15.36
CA VAL A 6 -16.79 4.99 15.30
C VAL A 6 -15.78 3.89 15.60
N GLU A 7 -16.02 3.09 16.63
CA GLU A 7 -15.12 1.99 17.00
C GLU A 7 -14.99 0.96 15.88
N VAL A 8 -16.11 0.51 15.30
CA VAL A 8 -16.12 -0.41 14.17
C VAL A 8 -15.38 0.19 12.97
N ALA A 9 -15.63 1.47 12.65
CA ALA A 9 -14.94 2.14 11.55
C ALA A 9 -13.42 2.20 11.77
N LEU A 10 -12.96 2.50 12.98
CA LEU A 10 -11.54 2.54 13.32
C LEU A 10 -10.90 1.15 13.27
N ILE A 11 -11.59 0.11 13.72
CA ILE A 11 -11.12 -1.29 13.62
C ILE A 11 -10.98 -1.68 12.15
N CYS A 12 -12.00 -1.43 11.34
CA CYS A 12 -11.96 -1.71 9.90
C CYS A 12 -10.81 -0.95 9.21
N LEU A 13 -10.64 0.33 9.53
CA LEU A 13 -9.56 1.16 9.00
C LEU A 13 -8.18 0.65 9.44
N GLY A 14 -8.05 0.24 10.70
CA GLY A 14 -6.82 -0.34 11.24
C GLY A 14 -6.43 -1.65 10.57
N ILE A 15 -7.40 -2.55 10.35
CA ILE A 15 -7.19 -3.80 9.60
C ILE A 15 -6.80 -3.48 8.15
N TYR A 16 -7.53 -2.56 7.49
CA TYR A 16 -7.23 -2.14 6.12
C TYR A 16 -5.81 -1.58 5.99
N ALA A 17 -5.41 -0.68 6.89
CA ALA A 17 -4.07 -0.10 6.91
C ALA A 17 -2.98 -1.14 7.25
N GLY A 18 -3.28 -2.07 8.16
CA GLY A 18 -2.37 -3.18 8.51
C GLY A 18 -2.08 -4.09 7.32
N ILE A 19 -3.10 -4.45 6.54
CA ILE A 19 -2.93 -5.22 5.29
C ILE A 19 -2.12 -4.41 4.27
N GLY A 20 -2.46 -3.13 4.11
CA GLY A 20 -1.71 -2.24 3.22
C GLY A 20 -0.23 -2.11 3.60
N LEU A 21 0.08 -2.08 4.90
CA LEU A 21 1.46 -2.04 5.40
C LEU A 21 2.20 -3.33 5.10
N ALA A 22 1.56 -4.48 5.33
CA ALA A 22 2.14 -5.78 4.98
C ALA A 22 2.39 -5.92 3.46
N PHE A 23 1.51 -5.34 2.63
CA PHE A 23 1.69 -5.28 1.18
C PHE A 23 2.79 -4.30 0.74
N ALA A 24 2.94 -3.17 1.43
CA ALA A 24 3.85 -2.11 1.03
C ALA A 24 5.32 -2.56 0.98
N VAL A 25 5.74 -3.42 1.91
CA VAL A 25 7.13 -3.92 1.98
C VAL A 25 7.54 -4.68 0.72
N PRO A 26 6.90 -5.81 0.34
CA PRO A 26 7.25 -6.53 -0.88
C PRO A 26 6.95 -5.73 -2.15
N PHE A 27 5.92 -4.88 -2.13
CA PHE A 27 5.58 -4.03 -3.27
C PHE A 27 6.70 -3.02 -3.57
N LEU A 28 7.21 -2.30 -2.58
CA LEU A 28 8.27 -1.30 -2.80
C LEU A 28 9.64 -1.92 -3.12
N MET A 29 9.86 -3.19 -2.76
CA MET A 29 11.08 -3.92 -3.10
C MET A 29 11.06 -4.45 -4.54
N TRP A 30 9.95 -5.05 -4.97
CA TRP A 30 9.86 -5.76 -6.26
C TRP A 30 8.72 -5.30 -7.16
N GLY A 31 7.53 -5.08 -6.59
CA GLY A 31 6.32 -4.72 -7.34
C GLY A 31 6.42 -3.36 -8.04
N ALA A 32 6.99 -2.35 -7.37
CA ALA A 32 7.12 -0.99 -7.88
C ALA A 32 8.06 -0.92 -9.10
N VAL A 33 9.18 -1.64 -9.06
CA VAL A 33 10.13 -1.74 -10.18
C VAL A 33 9.49 -2.43 -11.39
N ARG A 34 8.62 -3.42 -11.15
CA ARG A 34 7.90 -4.13 -12.22
C ARG A 34 6.86 -3.26 -12.91
N MET A 35 6.27 -2.29 -12.21
CA MET A 35 5.24 -1.41 -12.75
C MET A 35 5.80 -0.16 -13.43
N ASP A 36 6.98 0.30 -13.00
CA ASP A 36 7.66 1.44 -13.59
C ASP A 36 9.17 1.24 -13.47
N HIS A 37 9.82 0.99 -14.62
CA HIS A 37 11.27 0.88 -14.72
C HIS A 37 11.99 2.18 -14.31
N GLY A 38 11.31 3.33 -14.30
CA GLY A 38 11.84 4.59 -13.77
C GLY A 38 12.06 4.58 -12.24
N VAL A 39 11.48 3.60 -11.53
CA VAL A 39 11.73 3.37 -10.10
C VAL A 39 13.02 2.59 -9.87
N GLU A 40 13.56 1.94 -10.91
CA GLU A 40 14.84 1.24 -10.91
C GLU A 40 15.97 2.28 -10.77
N GLY A 41 16.60 2.33 -9.59
CA GLY A 41 17.59 3.35 -9.23
C GLY A 41 17.08 4.44 -8.27
N SER A 42 15.78 4.47 -7.96
CA SER A 42 15.26 5.34 -6.89
C SER A 42 15.85 4.95 -5.53
N GLY A 43 16.40 5.94 -4.82
CA GLY A 43 16.97 5.73 -3.48
C GLY A 43 15.92 5.30 -2.47
N VAL A 44 16.36 4.62 -1.39
CA VAL A 44 15.48 4.10 -0.32
C VAL A 44 14.56 5.19 0.25
N ALA A 45 15.04 6.44 0.37
CA ALA A 45 14.25 7.57 0.83
C ALA A 45 13.02 7.87 -0.05
N ALA A 46 13.16 7.76 -1.38
CA ALA A 46 12.04 7.97 -2.31
C ALA A 46 10.98 6.88 -2.13
N ARG A 47 11.40 5.63 -1.91
CA ARG A 47 10.50 4.49 -1.66
C ARG A 47 9.75 4.64 -0.33
N VAL A 48 10.40 5.17 0.70
CA VAL A 48 9.78 5.43 2.01
C VAL A 48 8.66 6.46 1.90
N ILE A 49 8.82 7.51 1.09
CA ILE A 49 7.79 8.53 0.86
C ILE A 49 6.53 7.93 0.22
N LEU A 50 6.67 6.87 -0.58
CA LEU A 50 5.55 6.20 -1.23
C LEU A 50 4.73 5.30 -0.30
N ILE A 51 5.29 4.88 0.86
CA ILE A 51 4.62 3.98 1.82
C ILE A 51 3.18 4.40 2.13
N PRO A 52 2.86 5.64 2.56
CA PRO A 52 1.49 6.04 2.86
C PRO A 52 0.55 5.90 1.66
N GLY A 53 1.01 6.22 0.45
CA GLY A 53 0.23 6.05 -0.78
C GLY A 53 -0.01 4.58 -1.12
N VAL A 54 1.00 3.73 -0.93
CA VAL A 54 0.89 2.29 -1.15
C VAL A 54 -0.05 1.64 -0.15
N ILE A 55 0.01 2.03 1.13
CA ILE A 55 -0.92 1.55 2.16
C ILE A 55 -2.35 1.99 1.83
N ALA A 56 -2.56 3.24 1.42
CA ALA A 56 -3.90 3.73 1.09
C ALA A 56 -4.49 3.03 -0.14
N LEU A 57 -3.66 2.73 -1.15
CA LEU A 57 -4.08 2.23 -2.46
C LEU A 57 -3.75 0.76 -2.71
N TRP A 58 -3.43 -0.01 -1.68
CA TRP A 58 -2.97 -1.39 -1.80
C TRP A 58 -3.90 -2.30 -2.63
N PRO A 59 -5.26 -2.22 -2.55
CA PRO A 59 -6.11 -3.13 -3.32
C PRO A 59 -5.97 -2.86 -4.82
N TYR A 60 -5.91 -1.59 -5.20
CA TYR A 60 -5.74 -1.18 -6.58
C TYR A 60 -4.36 -1.56 -7.11
N LEU A 61 -3.30 -1.30 -6.33
CA LEU A 61 -1.93 -1.66 -6.69
C LEU A 61 -1.75 -3.18 -6.80
N PHE A 62 -2.39 -3.94 -5.92
CA PHE A 62 -2.41 -5.40 -5.97
C PHE A 62 -3.08 -5.91 -7.24
N LEU A 63 -4.28 -5.40 -7.56
CA LEU A 63 -4.98 -5.75 -8.80
C LEU A 63 -4.15 -5.38 -10.04
N ARG A 64 -3.52 -4.21 -10.05
CA ARG A 64 -2.67 -3.75 -11.15
C ARG A 64 -1.40 -4.61 -11.29
N LEU A 65 -0.85 -5.11 -10.19
CA LEU A 65 0.28 -6.03 -10.20
C LEU A 65 -0.12 -7.41 -10.78
N LEU A 66 -1.34 -7.87 -10.50
CA LEU A 66 -1.88 -9.13 -11.03
C LEU A 66 -2.28 -9.05 -12.50
N SER A 67 -2.82 -7.92 -12.95
CA SER A 67 -3.24 -7.72 -14.35
C SER A 67 -2.05 -7.65 -15.32
N GLY A 68 -0.82 -7.69 -14.80
CA GLY A 68 0.38 -7.33 -15.56
C GLY A 68 0.49 -5.81 -15.61
N ALA A 69 1.67 -5.29 -15.31
CA ALA A 69 2.01 -3.91 -15.63
C ALA A 69 1.70 -3.61 -17.09
#